data_AF-F8JNU0-F1
#
_entry.id   AF-F8JNU0-F1
#
_cell.length_a   1.000
_cell.length_b   1.000
_cell.length_c   1.000
_cell.angle_alpha   90.00
_cell.angle_beta   90.00
_cell.angle_gamma   90.00
#
_symmetry.space_group_name_H-M   'P 1'
#
loop_
_entity.id
_entity.type
_entity.pdbx_description
1 polymer ?
#
loop_
_entity_poly.entity_id
_entity_poly.type
_entity_poly.pdbx_seq_one_letter_code
_entity_poly.pdbx_strand_id
1 'polypeptide(L)'
;MTAPQQQTGGAATTGATRLGYLHTTVPEQVYASRPDGELAVCDLRITVTNHTPGPVYCPQLTIRLPVGAGAAQFARFGAGITAQAIPATWTVTAVQDDVLIAVPDSGAARFEPSPFGSARAPTPSLVVELRGIRVNRDPGTTVVHVDELAGTAPAGPWSAASHTISIVKRAPHSAPGDES
;
A
#
# COMPACT_ATOMS: atom_id res chain seq x y z
N MET A 1 -3.34 33.05 -37.79
CA MET A 1 -2.67 32.95 -36.48
C MET A 1 -3.31 31.81 -35.73
N THR A 2 -2.70 30.63 -35.73
CA THR A 2 -3.16 29.51 -34.88
C THR A 2 -1.94 28.67 -34.55
N ALA A 3 -1.49 28.72 -33.31
CA ALA A 3 -0.44 27.84 -32.80
C ALA A 3 -1.06 26.49 -32.41
N PRO A 4 -0.46 25.34 -32.74
CA PRO A 4 -0.85 24.08 -32.15
C PRO A 4 -0.21 23.94 -30.76
N GLN A 5 -1.04 23.84 -29.72
CA GLN A 5 -0.63 23.37 -28.40
C GLN A 5 -0.24 21.89 -28.51
N GLN A 6 1.05 21.59 -28.38
CA GLN A 6 1.51 20.23 -28.11
C GLN A 6 1.20 19.91 -26.64
N GLN A 7 0.21 19.05 -26.43
CA GLN A 7 0.07 18.29 -25.19
C GLN A 7 1.28 17.36 -25.07
N THR A 8 2.25 17.74 -24.25
CA THR A 8 3.27 16.80 -23.74
C THR A 8 2.59 15.88 -22.72
N GLY A 9 1.98 14.80 -23.23
CA GLY A 9 1.74 13.61 -22.44
C GLY A 9 3.10 13.00 -22.11
N GLY A 10 3.68 13.43 -20.98
CA GLY A 10 4.88 12.81 -20.44
C GLY A 10 4.56 11.37 -20.08
N ALA A 11 5.00 10.43 -20.92
CA ALA A 11 5.01 9.02 -20.57
C ALA A 11 5.81 8.88 -19.27
N ALA A 12 5.13 8.45 -18.20
CA ALA A 12 5.80 8.12 -16.96
C ALA A 12 6.80 7.00 -17.27
N THR A 13 8.10 7.31 -17.24
CA THR A 13 9.14 6.29 -17.34
C THR A 13 9.01 5.39 -16.12
N THR A 14 8.49 4.18 -16.31
CA THR A 14 8.40 3.17 -15.23
C THR A 14 9.82 2.80 -14.80
N GLY A 15 10.25 3.35 -13.67
CA GLY A 15 11.58 3.13 -13.09
C GLY A 15 11.57 2.07 -11.99
N ALA A 16 12.76 1.73 -11.49
CA ALA A 16 12.88 1.01 -10.22
C ALA A 16 12.39 1.88 -9.06
N THR A 17 11.77 1.27 -8.05
CA THR A 17 11.29 1.98 -6.86
C THR A 17 12.47 2.61 -6.11
N ARG A 18 12.29 3.86 -5.68
CA ARG A 18 13.24 4.61 -4.86
C ARG A 18 12.99 4.37 -3.37
N LEU A 19 11.73 4.12 -2.99
CA LEU A 19 11.38 3.78 -1.62
C LEU A 19 11.33 2.25 -1.42
N GLY A 20 11.49 1.84 -0.17
CA GLY A 20 11.24 0.49 0.30
C GLY A 20 9.91 0.40 1.02
N TYR A 21 9.32 -0.80 0.99
CA TYR A 21 8.03 -1.08 1.59
C TYR A 21 8.14 -2.34 2.44
N LEU A 22 7.79 -2.19 3.71
CA LEU A 22 7.61 -3.31 4.64
C LEU A 22 6.15 -3.38 5.01
N HIS A 23 5.66 -4.58 5.33
CA HIS A 23 4.27 -4.73 5.74
C HIS A 23 4.16 -5.63 6.96
N THR A 24 3.12 -5.38 7.75
CA THR A 24 2.65 -6.28 8.80
C THR A 24 1.14 -6.30 8.78
N THR A 25 0.57 -7.41 9.25
CA THR A 25 -0.88 -7.55 9.43
C THR A 25 -1.21 -7.75 10.90
N VAL A 26 -2.43 -7.38 11.28
CA VAL A 26 -2.99 -7.72 12.60
C VAL A 26 -4.33 -8.41 12.36
N PRO A 27 -4.46 -9.71 12.69
CA PRO A 27 -3.42 -10.61 13.21
C PRO A 27 -2.24 -10.83 12.24
N GLU A 28 -1.07 -11.20 12.78
CA GLU A 28 0.15 -11.44 11.98
C GLU A 28 -0.03 -12.56 10.95
N GLN A 29 -0.78 -13.60 11.33
CA GLN A 29 -1.21 -14.63 10.38
C GLN A 29 -2.61 -14.30 9.88
N VAL A 30 -2.73 -14.12 8.57
CA VAL A 30 -4.02 -13.89 7.94
C VAL A 30 -4.67 -15.22 7.55
N TYR A 31 -5.89 -15.41 8.00
CA TYR A 31 -6.74 -16.54 7.64
C TYR A 31 -7.85 -16.06 6.73
N ALA A 32 -8.16 -16.84 5.69
CA ALA A 32 -9.33 -16.63 4.88
C ALA A 32 -10.59 -16.74 5.75
N SER A 33 -11.60 -15.96 5.42
CA SER A 33 -12.88 -16.00 6.14
C SER A 33 -13.55 -17.36 5.98
N ARG A 34 -14.29 -17.80 7.00
CA ARG A 34 -15.10 -19.01 6.89
C ARG A 34 -16.16 -18.89 5.78
N PRO A 35 -16.49 -20.01 5.09
CA PRO A 35 -17.54 -20.03 4.07
C PRO A 35 -18.93 -19.79 4.67
N ASP A 36 -19.09 -19.99 5.96
CA ASP A 36 -20.27 -19.72 6.77
C ASP A 36 -19.91 -18.76 7.91
N GLY A 37 -20.80 -17.81 8.18
CA GLY A 37 -20.61 -16.81 9.24
C GLY A 37 -19.92 -15.51 8.81
N GLU A 38 -19.49 -14.75 9.82
CA GLU A 38 -18.92 -13.42 9.65
C GLU A 38 -17.55 -13.45 8.97
N LEU A 39 -17.24 -12.39 8.23
CA LEU A 39 -15.94 -12.23 7.62
C LEU A 39 -14.90 -11.90 8.70
N ALA A 40 -13.79 -12.62 8.67
CA ALA A 40 -12.62 -12.31 9.48
C ALA A 40 -12.12 -10.90 9.14
N VAL A 41 -11.68 -10.18 10.17
CA VAL A 41 -11.18 -8.81 10.05
C VAL A 41 -9.66 -8.82 10.22
N CYS A 42 -8.98 -8.05 9.39
CA CYS A 42 -7.54 -7.85 9.41
C CYS A 42 -7.23 -6.36 9.24
N ASP A 43 -6.15 -5.92 9.87
CA ASP A 43 -5.53 -4.62 9.58
C ASP A 43 -4.23 -4.85 8.81
N LEU A 44 -3.91 -3.97 7.87
CA LEU A 44 -2.66 -3.97 7.11
C LEU A 44 -1.90 -2.67 7.40
N ARG A 45 -0.63 -2.80 7.80
CA ARG A 45 0.29 -1.68 7.98
C ARG A 45 1.36 -1.74 6.91
N ILE A 46 1.58 -0.65 6.21
CA ILE A 46 2.64 -0.49 5.21
C ILE A 46 3.60 0.58 5.70
N THR A 47 4.82 0.18 6.02
CA THR A 47 5.90 1.08 6.44
C THR A 47 6.76 1.43 5.23
N VAL A 48 6.90 2.73 4.97
CA VAL A 48 7.66 3.26 3.84
C VAL A 48 9.03 3.76 4.33
N THR A 49 10.08 3.36 3.61
CA THR A 49 11.48 3.66 3.93
C THR A 49 12.21 4.22 2.73
N ASN A 50 13.32 4.92 2.96
CA ASN A 50 14.26 5.28 1.90
C ASN A 50 15.58 4.49 2.09
N HIS A 51 15.90 3.67 1.10
CA HIS A 51 17.14 2.87 1.06
C HIS A 51 18.20 3.47 0.13
N THR A 52 17.91 4.59 -0.50
CA THR A 52 18.88 5.28 -1.34
C THR A 52 19.87 6.09 -0.48
N PRO A 53 21.08 6.38 -0.99
CA PRO A 53 22.08 7.15 -0.24
C PRO A 53 21.71 8.63 0.00
N GLY A 54 20.70 9.15 -0.70
CA GLY A 54 20.28 10.56 -0.64
C GLY A 54 18.80 10.71 -0.30
N PRO A 55 18.31 11.92 -0.01
CA PRO A 55 16.90 12.14 0.28
C PRO A 55 16.04 11.84 -0.95
N VAL A 56 14.88 11.22 -0.71
CA VAL A 56 13.85 10.97 -1.73
C VAL A 56 12.65 11.85 -1.43
N TYR A 57 12.12 12.51 -2.45
CA TYR A 57 10.91 13.31 -2.37
C TYR A 57 9.76 12.58 -3.05
N CYS A 58 8.65 12.40 -2.33
CA CYS A 58 7.48 11.69 -2.82
C CYS A 58 6.23 12.57 -2.64
N PRO A 59 5.64 13.08 -3.73
CA PRO A 59 4.36 13.78 -3.69
C PRO A 59 3.13 12.87 -3.55
N GLN A 60 3.23 11.59 -3.92
CA GLN A 60 2.05 10.73 -3.95
C GLN A 60 2.42 9.26 -3.83
N LEU A 61 1.65 8.55 -3.01
CA LEU A 61 1.57 7.10 -2.98
C LEU A 61 0.13 6.68 -3.33
N THR A 62 0.01 5.66 -4.15
CA THR A 62 -1.28 5.03 -4.47
C THR A 62 -1.22 3.58 -4.03
N ILE A 63 -2.14 3.18 -3.16
CA ILE A 63 -2.24 1.81 -2.65
C ILE A 63 -3.50 1.19 -3.26
N ARG A 64 -3.35 0.08 -3.98
CA ARG A 64 -4.46 -0.67 -4.55
C ARG A 64 -4.61 -1.99 -3.79
N LEU A 65 -5.71 -2.10 -3.07
CA LEU A 65 -6.07 -3.27 -2.30
C LEU A 65 -6.94 -4.19 -3.18
N PRO A 66 -6.57 -5.45 -3.43
CA PRO A 66 -7.41 -6.34 -4.20
C PRO A 66 -8.74 -6.61 -3.48
N VAL A 67 -9.85 -6.22 -4.10
CA VAL A 67 -11.21 -6.40 -3.57
C VAL A 67 -12.02 -7.30 -4.51
N GLY A 68 -12.70 -8.31 -3.95
CA GLY A 68 -13.67 -9.12 -4.69
C GLY A 68 -13.83 -10.52 -4.14
N ALA A 69 -14.28 -11.44 -5.00
CA ALA A 69 -14.76 -12.74 -4.57
C ALA A 69 -13.74 -13.90 -4.62
N GLY A 70 -12.65 -13.79 -5.39
CA GLY A 70 -11.72 -14.91 -5.65
C GLY A 70 -10.46 -14.96 -4.78
N ALA A 71 -9.72 -16.07 -4.84
CA ALA A 71 -8.47 -16.30 -4.09
C ALA A 71 -7.43 -15.17 -4.22
N ALA A 72 -7.34 -14.52 -5.39
CA ALA A 72 -6.45 -13.39 -5.63
C ALA A 72 -6.86 -12.08 -4.94
N GLN A 73 -8.08 -12.01 -4.40
CA GLN A 73 -8.63 -10.83 -3.74
C GLN A 73 -8.37 -10.87 -2.24
N PHE A 74 -7.85 -9.79 -1.68
CA PHE A 74 -7.55 -9.72 -0.25
C PHE A 74 -8.82 -9.48 0.56
N ALA A 75 -9.55 -8.43 0.20
CA ALA A 75 -10.80 -8.05 0.86
C ALA A 75 -12.00 -8.56 0.07
N ARG A 76 -13.09 -8.86 0.77
CA ARG A 76 -14.35 -9.23 0.13
C ARG A 76 -15.05 -8.03 -0.50
N PHE A 77 -14.99 -6.89 0.18
CA PHE A 77 -15.50 -5.58 -0.26
C PHE A 77 -14.66 -4.47 0.39
N GLY A 78 -14.60 -3.30 -0.26
CA GLY A 78 -13.85 -2.14 0.23
C GLY A 78 -14.58 -1.32 1.29
N ALA A 79 -15.91 -1.42 1.32
CA ALA A 79 -16.74 -0.66 2.24
C ALA A 79 -16.38 -0.92 3.72
N GLY A 80 -16.18 0.16 4.48
CA GLY A 80 -15.84 0.13 5.90
C GLY A 80 -14.34 -0.05 6.19
N ILE A 81 -13.49 -0.14 5.18
CA ILE A 81 -12.04 -0.01 5.36
C ILE A 81 -11.73 1.45 5.64
N THR A 82 -11.01 1.71 6.73
CA THR A 82 -10.52 3.04 7.07
C THR A 82 -9.03 3.11 6.85
N ALA A 83 -8.51 4.28 6.45
CA ALA A 83 -7.10 4.47 6.20
C ALA A 83 -6.57 5.68 6.96
N GLN A 84 -5.36 5.58 7.47
CA GLN A 84 -4.67 6.70 8.10
C GLN A 84 -3.16 6.63 7.84
N ALA A 85 -2.51 7.78 7.95
CA ALA A 85 -1.07 7.91 7.82
C ALA A 85 -0.44 8.42 9.13
N ILE A 86 0.73 7.88 9.45
CA ILE A 86 1.54 8.26 10.60
C ILE A 86 2.94 8.61 10.10
N PRO A 87 3.44 9.83 10.31
CA PRO A 87 2.78 10.94 11.01
C PRO A 87 1.58 11.51 10.24
N ALA A 88 0.69 12.20 10.95
CA ALA A 88 -0.54 12.82 10.40
C ALA A 88 -0.26 14.10 9.58
N THR A 89 0.83 14.10 8.81
CA THR A 89 1.21 15.14 7.82
C THR A 89 0.89 14.69 6.39
N TRP A 90 0.10 13.62 6.29
CA TRP A 90 -0.34 13.00 5.06
C TRP A 90 -1.85 12.84 5.13
N THR A 91 -2.51 13.27 4.07
CA THR A 91 -3.92 13.03 3.85
C THR A 91 -4.07 11.72 3.06
N VAL A 92 -4.89 10.80 3.58
CA VAL A 92 -5.24 9.55 2.90
C VAL A 92 -6.70 9.60 2.50
N THR A 93 -6.98 9.41 1.22
CA THR A 93 -8.35 9.45 0.67
C THR A 93 -8.63 8.17 -0.12
N ALA A 94 -9.75 7.53 0.18
CA ALA A 94 -10.30 6.48 -0.67
C ALA A 94 -10.98 7.13 -1.88
N VAL A 95 -10.42 6.90 -3.07
CA VAL A 95 -11.02 7.40 -4.32
C VAL A 95 -11.95 6.38 -4.96
N GLN A 96 -11.76 5.10 -4.61
CA GLN A 96 -12.59 3.95 -4.97
C GLN A 96 -12.53 2.95 -3.80
N ASP A 97 -13.42 1.95 -3.81
CA ASP A 97 -13.48 0.91 -2.76
C ASP A 97 -12.17 0.12 -2.62
N ASP A 98 -11.38 0.03 -3.70
CA ASP A 98 -10.13 -0.74 -3.80
C ASP A 98 -8.88 0.14 -3.95
N VAL A 99 -9.03 1.46 -4.05
CA VAL A 99 -7.92 2.40 -4.32
C VAL A 99 -7.86 3.51 -3.28
N LEU A 100 -6.72 3.58 -2.59
CA LEU A 100 -6.36 4.64 -1.67
C LEU A 100 -5.25 5.50 -2.28
N ILE A 101 -5.38 6.82 -2.15
CA ILE A 101 -4.33 7.78 -2.49
C ILE A 101 -3.89 8.47 -1.21
N ALA A 102 -2.58 8.43 -0.94
CA ALA A 102 -1.95 9.18 0.13
C ALA A 102 -1.11 10.31 -0.46
N VAL A 103 -1.36 11.54 0.00
CA VAL A 103 -0.68 12.76 -0.46
C VAL A 103 -0.19 13.53 0.78
N PRO A 104 1.06 14.03 0.81
CA PRO A 104 1.55 14.83 1.91
C PRO A 104 1.00 16.25 1.84
N ASP A 105 0.72 16.85 3.00
CA ASP A 105 0.12 18.19 3.08
C ASP A 105 1.09 19.28 2.57
N SER A 106 2.40 18.99 2.54
CA SER A 106 3.46 19.86 2.02
C SER A 106 3.63 19.80 0.49
N GLY A 107 2.82 19.02 -0.22
CA GLY A 107 2.94 18.77 -1.66
C GLY A 107 3.96 17.69 -2.03
N ALA A 108 5.11 17.64 -1.36
CA ALA A 108 6.04 16.51 -1.43
C ALA A 108 6.69 16.24 -0.06
N ALA A 109 6.67 14.99 0.38
CA ALA A 109 7.32 14.57 1.61
C ALA A 109 8.76 14.17 1.35
N ARG A 110 9.65 14.53 2.27
CA ARG A 110 11.06 14.15 2.25
C ARG A 110 11.29 12.91 3.10
N PHE A 111 11.84 11.87 2.48
CA PHE A 111 12.27 10.64 3.13
C PHE A 111 13.80 10.67 3.25
N GLU A 112 14.31 10.73 4.48
CA GLU A 112 15.77 10.72 4.70
C GLU A 112 16.37 9.34 4.48
N PRO A 113 17.63 9.24 4.03
CA PRO A 113 18.34 7.97 3.94
C PRO A 113 18.28 7.19 5.25
N SER A 114 18.02 5.89 5.18
CA SER A 114 18.17 5.04 6.36
C SER A 114 19.62 5.04 6.84
N PRO A 115 19.90 5.39 8.11
CA PRO A 115 21.27 5.48 8.63
C PRO A 115 22.00 4.13 8.65
N PHE A 116 21.26 3.02 8.60
CA PHE A 116 21.81 1.67 8.64
C PHE A 116 21.98 1.04 7.26
N GLY A 117 21.65 1.76 6.18
CA GLY A 117 21.77 1.28 4.79
C GLY A 117 21.05 -0.05 4.50
N SER A 118 20.25 -0.56 5.43
CA SER A 118 19.68 -1.90 5.40
C SER A 118 18.18 -1.88 5.73
N ALA A 119 17.43 -2.73 5.05
CA ALA A 119 15.99 -2.88 5.24
C ALA A 119 15.59 -3.47 6.61
N ARG A 120 16.55 -3.87 7.45
CA ARG A 120 16.30 -4.57 8.72
C ARG A 120 15.87 -3.66 9.87
N ALA A 121 16.27 -2.39 9.85
CA ALA A 121 15.87 -1.40 10.85
C ALA A 121 15.33 -0.17 10.11
N PRO A 122 14.09 -0.24 9.59
CA PRO A 122 13.48 0.89 8.91
C PRO A 122 13.50 2.09 9.86
N THR A 123 13.92 3.26 9.39
CA THR A 123 13.56 4.52 10.04
C THR A 123 12.20 4.88 9.45
N PRO A 124 11.08 4.54 10.11
CA PRO A 124 9.76 4.77 9.53
C PRO A 124 9.59 6.26 9.29
N SER A 125 9.52 6.63 8.02
CA SER A 125 9.25 8.02 7.63
C SER A 125 7.75 8.22 7.37
N LEU A 126 7.06 7.13 7.02
CA LEU A 126 5.62 7.06 6.86
C LEU A 126 5.14 5.64 7.15
N VAL A 127 4.05 5.51 7.89
CA VAL A 127 3.27 4.28 8.03
C VAL A 127 1.86 4.58 7.53
N VAL A 128 1.39 3.81 6.56
CA VAL A 128 0.00 3.83 6.13
C VAL A 128 -0.70 2.61 6.72
N GLU A 129 -1.75 2.84 7.51
CA GLU A 129 -2.55 1.78 8.09
C GLU A 129 -3.90 1.71 7.38
N LEU A 130 -4.27 0.51 6.92
CA LEU A 130 -5.58 0.16 6.41
C LEU A 130 -6.24 -0.73 7.46
N ARG A 131 -7.33 -0.27 8.06
CA ARG A 131 -8.00 -0.94 9.19
C ARG A 131 -9.38 -1.45 8.80
N GLY A 132 -9.79 -2.56 9.41
CA GLY A 132 -11.12 -3.12 9.23
C GLY A 132 -11.30 -3.90 7.92
N ILE A 133 -10.21 -4.45 7.37
CA ILE A 133 -10.25 -5.22 6.12
C ILE A 133 -10.97 -6.54 6.36
N ARG A 134 -12.11 -6.72 5.71
CA ARG A 134 -12.87 -7.99 5.76
C ARG A 134 -12.27 -8.97 4.76
N VAL A 135 -11.51 -9.93 5.27
CA VAL A 135 -10.71 -10.86 4.46
C VAL A 135 -11.61 -11.74 3.60
N ASN A 136 -11.21 -11.97 2.35
CA ASN A 136 -11.95 -12.86 1.47
C ASN A 136 -11.91 -14.33 1.96
N ARG A 137 -12.90 -15.13 1.54
CA ARG A 137 -13.14 -16.51 1.94
C ARG A 137 -12.24 -17.53 1.25
N ASP A 138 -11.76 -17.19 0.06
CA ASP A 138 -10.88 -18.08 -0.69
C ASP A 138 -9.43 -17.94 -0.19
N PRO A 139 -8.81 -19.01 0.32
CA PRO A 139 -7.40 -19.00 0.68
C PRO A 139 -6.52 -18.86 -0.57
N GLY A 140 -5.30 -18.35 -0.37
CA GLY A 140 -4.36 -18.11 -1.46
C GLY A 140 -3.51 -16.86 -1.23
N THR A 141 -2.66 -16.56 -2.20
CA THR A 141 -1.82 -15.37 -2.19
C THR A 141 -2.54 -14.23 -2.91
N THR A 142 -2.57 -13.07 -2.28
CA THR A 142 -3.04 -11.81 -2.85
C THR A 142 -1.88 -10.84 -3.01
N VAL A 143 -1.99 -9.91 -3.95
CA VAL A 143 -0.95 -8.91 -4.23
C VAL A 143 -1.49 -7.50 -4.06
N VAL A 144 -1.06 -6.79 -3.03
CA VAL A 144 -1.34 -5.35 -2.87
C VAL A 144 -0.33 -4.57 -3.70
N HIS A 145 -0.81 -3.64 -4.51
CA HIS A 145 0.06 -2.78 -5.31
C HIS A 145 0.28 -1.44 -4.61
N VAL A 146 1.52 -0.98 -4.59
CA VAL A 146 1.90 0.35 -4.13
C VAL A 146 2.62 1.06 -5.26
N ASP A 147 1.94 2.03 -5.86
CA ASP A 147 2.52 2.89 -6.91
C ASP A 147 3.04 4.17 -6.25
N GLU A 148 4.30 4.49 -6.50
CA GLU A 148 4.93 5.73 -6.03
C GLU A 148 5.20 6.68 -7.19
N LEU A 149 5.08 7.98 -6.90
CA LEU A 149 5.67 9.03 -7.69
C LEU A 149 6.80 9.64 -6.85
N ALA A 150 8.05 9.53 -7.29
CA ALA A 150 9.20 9.95 -6.48
C ALA A 150 10.36 10.51 -7.30
N GLY A 151 11.16 11.39 -6.68
CA GLY A 151 12.35 11.98 -7.27
C GLY A 151 13.41 12.36 -6.23
N THR A 152 14.52 12.95 -6.70
CA THR A 152 15.63 13.40 -5.83
C THR A 152 15.56 14.91 -5.53
N ALA A 153 14.52 15.59 -6.00
CA ALA A 153 14.30 17.01 -5.79
C ALA A 153 12.84 17.30 -5.40
N PRO A 154 12.57 18.33 -4.57
CA PRO A 154 11.22 18.64 -4.09
C PRO A 154 10.21 18.94 -5.21
N ALA A 155 10.63 19.64 -6.26
CA ALA A 155 9.77 20.10 -7.36
C ALA A 155 9.87 19.23 -8.63
N GLY A 156 10.49 18.05 -8.52
CA GLY A 156 10.69 17.13 -9.64
C GLY A 156 11.99 17.38 -10.43
N PRO A 157 12.19 16.64 -11.54
CA PRO A 157 11.26 15.68 -12.12
C PRO A 157 11.02 14.47 -11.22
N TRP A 158 9.81 13.92 -11.29
CA TRP A 158 9.42 12.70 -10.58
C TRP A 158 9.31 11.53 -11.57
N SER A 159 9.55 10.33 -11.08
CA SER A 159 9.40 9.08 -11.82
C SER A 159 8.39 8.20 -11.13
N ALA A 160 7.54 7.53 -11.92
CA ALA A 160 6.62 6.54 -11.39
C ALA A 160 7.32 5.19 -11.25
N ALA A 161 7.02 4.49 -10.16
CA ALA A 161 7.44 3.11 -9.95
C ALA A 161 6.35 2.35 -9.20
N SER A 162 6.36 1.02 -9.30
CA SER A 162 5.37 0.16 -8.63
C SER A 162 6.07 -0.91 -7.80
N HIS A 163 5.55 -1.16 -6.61
CA HIS A 163 5.96 -2.20 -5.69
C HIS A 163 4.77 -3.13 -5.42
N THR A 164 5.05 -4.40 -5.18
CA THR A 164 4.02 -5.41 -4.89
C THR A 164 4.26 -6.05 -3.54
N ILE A 165 3.23 -6.08 -2.70
CA ILE A 165 3.24 -6.72 -1.39
C ILE A 165 2.39 -8.00 -1.48
N SER A 166 3.04 -9.15 -1.33
CA SER A 166 2.37 -10.46 -1.32
C SER A 166 1.91 -10.82 0.08
N ILE A 167 0.62 -11.08 0.26
CA ILE A 167 0.03 -11.53 1.53
C ILE A 167 -0.58 -12.92 1.32
N VAL A 168 -0.27 -13.85 2.21
CA VAL A 168 -0.80 -15.22 2.18
C VAL A 168 -1.99 -15.32 3.11
N LYS A 169 -3.17 -15.65 2.57
CA LYS A 169 -4.35 -16.04 3.35
C LYS A 169 -4.36 -17.57 3.47
N ARG A 170 -4.24 -18.07 4.70
CA ARG A 170 -4.33 -19.50 4.99
C ARG A 170 -5.78 -19.97 4.95
N ALA A 171 -6.00 -21.27 4.79
CA ALA A 171 -7.34 -21.85 4.97
C ALA A 171 -7.90 -21.47 6.34
N PRO A 172 -9.23 -21.27 6.48
CA PRO A 172 -9.83 -20.87 7.75
C PRO A 172 -9.36 -21.77 8.89
N HIS A 173 -9.06 -21.19 10.05
CA HIS A 173 -8.73 -21.98 11.22
C HIS A 173 -9.98 -22.75 11.65
N SER A 174 -9.95 -24.08 11.54
CA SER A 174 -10.99 -24.93 12.12
C SER A 174 -11.04 -24.63 13.62
N ALA A 175 -12.22 -24.34 14.15
CA ALA A 175 -12.37 -24.22 15.59
C ALA A 175 -11.99 -25.55 16.24
N PRO A 176 -11.31 -25.54 17.41
CA PRO A 176 -11.12 -26.77 18.19
C PRO A 176 -12.51 -27.27 18.60
N GLY A 177 -12.99 -28.32 17.94
CA GLY A 177 -14.33 -28.88 18.14
C GLY A 177 -14.94 -29.60 16.93
N ASP A 178 -14.40 -29.42 15.71
CA ASP A 178 -14.87 -30.09 14.48
C ASP A 178 -14.15 -31.42 14.17
N GLU A 179 -13.73 -32.14 15.21
CA GLU A 179 -13.38 -33.56 15.09
C GLU A 179 -14.48 -34.36 15.78
N SER A 180 -15.44 -34.87 15.01
CA SER A 180 -16.45 -35.84 15.43
C SER A 180 -16.42 -37.04 14.49
#